data_AF-A0A094CCH1-F1
#
_entry.id   AF-A0A094CCH1-F1
#
_cell.length_a   1.000
_cell.length_b   1.000
_cell.length_c   1.000
_cell.angle_alpha   90.00
_cell.angle_beta   90.00
_cell.angle_gamma   90.00
#
_symmetry.space_group_name_H-M   'P 1'
#
loop_
_entity.id
_entity.type
_entity.pdbx_description
1 polymer ?
#
loop_
_entity_poly.entity_id
_entity_poly.type
_entity_poly.pdbx_seq_one_letter_code
_entity_poly.pdbx_strand_id
1 'polypeptide(L)'
;MVLNSPYDGGKDMAISPQIMEFARQCIRAMFHSAQAFWGVPQTRLVVTNAWGTSHAQWGHLIVLHAAYKDHRLRPYVPAHELLHLTTRVRQFLVSVAHPSSALADDIRILDYATDASGVREDVSALSRRGSLVGSRGGSGGGAGSSFGSNGSDMGGHVRV
;
A
#
# COMPACT_ATOMS: atom_id res chain seq x y z
N MET A 1 -14.90 12.89 31.26
CA MET A 1 -14.28 12.47 29.98
C MET A 1 -13.11 13.42 29.72
N VAL A 2 -11.88 13.01 30.00
CA VAL A 2 -10.69 13.87 29.86
C VAL A 2 -10.18 13.69 28.43
N LEU A 3 -10.57 14.61 27.53
CA LEU A 3 -10.22 14.57 26.10
C LEU A 3 -8.87 15.25 25.78
N ASN A 4 -8.16 15.79 26.79
CA ASN A 4 -7.00 16.67 26.59
C ASN A 4 -5.72 16.22 27.31
N SER A 5 -5.59 14.94 27.69
CA SER A 5 -4.28 14.43 28.09
C SER A 5 -3.47 14.16 26.82
N PRO A 6 -2.32 14.83 26.57
CA PRO A 6 -1.44 14.43 25.50
C PRO A 6 -0.97 13.01 25.79
N TYR A 7 -1.55 12.03 25.10
CA TYR A 7 -1.04 10.67 25.12
C TYR A 7 0.37 10.72 24.52
N ASP A 8 1.39 10.56 25.37
CA ASP A 8 2.80 10.62 25.01
C ASP A 8 3.25 9.43 24.13
N GLY A 9 2.34 8.49 23.84
CA GLY A 9 2.61 7.28 23.08
C GLY A 9 3.19 6.15 23.92
N GLY A 10 3.38 6.34 25.24
CA GLY A 10 4.16 5.44 26.08
C GLY A 10 5.55 5.19 25.48
N LYS A 11 6.18 6.23 24.91
CA LYS A 11 7.47 6.15 24.21
C LYS A 11 8.57 5.54 25.08
N ASP A 12 8.49 5.77 26.38
CA ASP A 12 9.43 5.26 27.38
C ASP A 12 8.89 4.06 28.19
N MET A 13 7.66 3.60 27.88
CA MET A 13 7.08 2.44 28.55
C MET A 13 7.68 1.16 27.97
N ALA A 14 8.46 0.45 28.78
CA ALA A 14 8.98 -0.86 28.45
C ALA A 14 7.82 -1.87 28.29
N ILE A 15 7.57 -2.30 27.06
CA ILE A 15 6.63 -3.38 26.74
C ILE A 15 7.37 -4.70 26.83
N SER A 16 6.79 -5.71 27.48
CA SER A 16 7.42 -7.01 27.58
C SER A 16 7.63 -7.65 26.20
N PRO A 17 8.73 -8.40 25.99
CA PRO A 17 8.97 -9.10 24.72
C PRO A 17 7.83 -10.03 24.30
N GLN A 18 7.16 -10.65 25.27
CA GLN A 18 6.02 -11.54 25.06
C GLN A 18 4.82 -10.79 24.48
N ILE A 19 4.52 -9.59 24.99
CA ILE A 19 3.42 -8.76 24.47
C ILE A 19 3.76 -8.29 23.04
N MET A 20 5.01 -7.92 22.77
CA MET A 20 5.44 -7.55 21.42
C MET A 20 5.31 -8.71 20.42
N GLU A 21 5.62 -9.93 20.85
CA GLU A 21 5.46 -11.12 20.01
C GLU A 21 3.97 -11.39 19.72
N PHE A 22 3.09 -11.26 20.72
CA PHE A 22 1.65 -11.38 20.49
C PHE A 22 1.11 -10.28 19.56
N ALA A 23 1.59 -9.05 19.70
CA ALA A 23 1.22 -7.95 18.80
C ALA A 23 1.62 -8.26 17.35
N ARG A 24 2.84 -8.79 17.14
CA ARG A 24 3.32 -9.21 15.82
C ARG A 24 2.47 -10.33 15.23
N GLN A 25 2.09 -11.32 16.02
CA GLN A 25 1.20 -12.40 15.59
C GLN A 25 -0.19 -11.86 15.22
N CYS A 26 -0.73 -10.94 16.03
CA CYS A 26 -2.00 -10.28 15.76
C CYS A 26 -1.98 -9.50 14.43
N ILE A 27 -0.93 -8.71 14.19
CA ILE A 27 -0.75 -7.98 12.92
C ILE A 27 -0.80 -8.94 11.72
N ARG A 28 -0.03 -10.04 11.78
CA ARG A 28 -0.04 -11.06 10.72
C ARG A 28 -1.41 -11.70 10.54
N ALA A 29 -2.07 -12.04 11.64
CA ALA A 29 -3.41 -12.63 11.62
C ALA A 29 -4.43 -11.68 10.98
N MET A 30 -4.36 -10.37 11.25
CA MET A 30 -5.24 -9.38 10.64
C MET A 30 -5.04 -9.28 9.13
N PHE A 31 -3.78 -9.28 8.66
CA PHE A 31 -3.50 -9.37 7.22
C PHE A 31 -4.13 -10.64 6.63
N HIS A 32 -3.79 -11.82 7.14
CA HIS A 32 -4.32 -13.07 6.60
C HIS A 32 -5.85 -13.17 6.65
N SER A 33 -6.47 -12.68 7.74
CA SER A 33 -7.93 -12.66 7.89
C SER A 33 -8.61 -11.83 6.80
N ALA A 34 -8.06 -10.65 6.49
CA ALA A 34 -8.62 -9.80 5.45
C ALA A 34 -8.34 -10.34 4.03
N GLN A 35 -7.15 -10.93 3.82
CA GLN A 35 -6.77 -11.53 2.55
C GLN A 35 -7.59 -12.77 2.19
N ALA A 36 -8.12 -13.50 3.18
CA ALA A 36 -8.98 -14.65 2.96
C ALA A 36 -10.24 -14.31 2.11
N PHE A 37 -10.63 -13.03 2.03
CA PHE A 37 -11.76 -12.57 1.23
C PHE A 37 -11.41 -12.27 -0.24
N TRP A 38 -10.13 -12.27 -0.64
CA TRP A 38 -9.72 -11.93 -2.01
C TRP A 38 -10.15 -12.95 -3.07
N GLY A 39 -10.40 -14.20 -2.67
CA GLY A 39 -10.84 -15.27 -3.57
C GLY A 39 -12.36 -15.38 -3.70
N VAL A 40 -13.14 -14.51 -3.04
CA VAL A 40 -14.59 -14.58 -3.13
C VAL A 40 -15.04 -13.76 -4.35
N PRO A 41 -15.66 -14.38 -5.37
CA PRO A 41 -16.06 -13.67 -6.58
C PRO A 41 -17.01 -12.53 -6.23
N GLN A 42 -17.07 -11.48 -7.08
CA GLN A 42 -18.00 -10.34 -6.93
C GLN A 42 -19.49 -10.75 -6.99
N THR A 43 -19.79 -12.03 -7.17
CA THR A 43 -21.11 -12.62 -6.96
C THR A 43 -21.49 -12.56 -5.48
N ARG A 44 -22.78 -12.31 -5.20
CA ARG A 44 -23.37 -12.19 -3.86
C ARG A 44 -22.68 -13.09 -2.84
N LEU A 45 -21.86 -12.48 -1.97
CA LEU A 45 -21.20 -13.15 -0.86
C LEU A 45 -22.30 -13.67 0.06
N VAL A 46 -22.55 -14.98 0.09
CA VAL A 46 -23.51 -15.58 1.02
C VAL A 46 -22.82 -15.75 2.36
N VAL A 47 -22.58 -14.63 3.03
CA VAL A 47 -22.24 -14.57 4.45
C VAL A 47 -23.53 -14.46 5.24
N THR A 48 -23.61 -15.20 6.33
CA THR A 48 -24.74 -15.15 7.28
C THR A 48 -24.97 -13.74 7.83
N ASN A 49 -23.92 -12.90 7.91
CA ASN A 49 -24.02 -11.50 8.32
C ASN A 49 -22.98 -10.61 7.61
N ALA A 50 -23.30 -10.11 6.41
CA ALA A 50 -22.42 -9.22 5.65
C ALA A 50 -22.04 -7.94 6.42
N TRP A 51 -22.93 -7.43 7.26
CA TRP A 51 -22.74 -6.22 8.06
C TRP A 51 -21.70 -6.42 9.17
N GLY A 52 -21.85 -7.50 9.94
CA GLY A 52 -20.90 -7.86 11.00
C GLY A 52 -19.52 -8.20 10.43
N THR A 53 -19.48 -8.94 9.31
CA THR A 53 -18.23 -9.21 8.60
C THR A 53 -17.55 -7.93 8.14
N SER A 54 -18.32 -6.96 7.61
CA SER A 54 -17.80 -5.66 7.18
C SER A 54 -17.14 -4.89 8.34
N HIS A 55 -17.79 -4.83 9.52
CA HIS A 55 -17.20 -4.17 10.69
C HIS A 55 -15.92 -4.86 11.17
N ALA A 56 -15.85 -6.19 11.12
CA ALA A 56 -14.64 -6.92 11.49
C ALA A 56 -13.47 -6.59 10.55
N GLN A 57 -13.73 -6.54 9.24
CA GLN A 57 -12.71 -6.17 8.25
C GLN A 57 -12.27 -4.72 8.37
N TRP A 58 -13.21 -3.81 8.60
CA TRP A 58 -12.91 -2.41 8.92
C TRP A 58 -12.03 -2.30 10.18
N GLY A 59 -12.38 -3.02 11.25
CA GLY A 59 -11.66 -2.99 12.52
C GLY A 59 -10.21 -3.43 12.38
N HIS A 60 -9.93 -4.47 11.57
CA HIS A 60 -8.55 -4.86 11.26
C HIS A 60 -7.74 -3.70 10.68
N LEU A 61 -8.31 -2.95 9.73
CA LEU A 61 -7.59 -1.85 9.10
C LEU A 61 -7.33 -0.68 10.05
N ILE A 62 -8.29 -0.33 10.90
CA ILE A 62 -8.08 0.72 11.91
C ILE A 62 -6.90 0.37 12.82
N VAL A 63 -6.83 -0.88 13.28
CA VAL A 63 -5.72 -1.34 14.11
C VAL A 63 -4.41 -1.36 13.33
N LEU A 64 -4.41 -1.82 12.08
CA LEU A 64 -3.20 -1.83 11.24
C LEU A 64 -2.69 -0.42 10.93
N HIS A 65 -3.56 0.55 10.66
CA HIS A 65 -3.18 1.95 10.48
C HIS A 65 -2.62 2.56 11.78
N ALA A 66 -3.19 2.22 12.94
CA ALA A 66 -2.64 2.63 14.22
C ALA A 66 -1.25 2.01 14.47
N ALA A 67 -1.09 0.71 14.21
CA ALA A 67 0.19 0.00 14.32
C ALA A 67 1.25 0.56 13.36
N TYR A 68 0.86 1.00 12.17
CA TYR A 68 1.76 1.65 11.21
C TYR A 68 2.31 3.01 11.70
N LYS A 69 1.55 3.70 12.56
CA LYS A 69 1.97 4.97 13.20
C LYS A 69 2.88 4.76 14.41
N ASP A 70 2.76 3.63 15.11
CA ASP A 70 3.64 3.30 16.24
C ASP A 70 5.02 2.85 15.72
N HIS A 71 6.09 3.53 16.13
CA HIS A 71 7.44 3.24 15.65
C HIS A 71 7.94 1.82 15.98
N ARG A 72 7.42 1.19 17.04
CA ARG A 72 7.77 -0.18 17.47
C ARG A 72 7.09 -1.22 16.59
N LEU A 73 5.87 -0.93 16.16
CA LEU A 73 5.04 -1.88 15.39
C LEU A 73 5.14 -1.69 13.88
N ARG A 74 5.46 -0.48 13.42
CA ARG A 74 5.61 -0.11 12.02
C ARG A 74 6.47 -1.08 11.19
N PRO A 75 7.62 -1.61 11.67
CA PRO A 75 8.41 -2.58 10.92
C PRO A 75 7.66 -3.87 10.55
N TYR A 76 6.58 -4.20 11.27
CA TYR A 76 5.76 -5.39 11.04
C TYR A 76 4.55 -5.12 10.13
N VAL A 77 4.36 -3.89 9.67
CA VAL A 77 3.22 -3.48 8.83
C VAL A 77 3.75 -2.95 7.49
N PRO A 78 3.85 -3.79 6.44
CA PRO A 78 4.37 -3.38 5.15
C PRO A 78 3.46 -2.34 4.50
N ALA A 79 4.02 -1.18 4.13
CA ALA A 79 3.25 -0.03 3.64
C ALA A 79 2.42 -0.35 2.38
N HIS A 80 3.02 -1.04 1.41
CA HIS A 80 2.35 -1.42 0.17
C HIS A 80 1.22 -2.43 0.42
N GLU A 81 1.45 -3.42 1.28
CA GLU A 81 0.42 -4.40 1.64
C GLU A 81 -0.73 -3.75 2.39
N LEU A 82 -0.44 -2.86 3.35
CA LEU A 82 -1.46 -2.10 4.06
C LEU A 82 -2.33 -1.29 3.09
N LEU A 83 -1.71 -0.51 2.20
CA LEU A 83 -2.46 0.30 1.24
C LEU A 83 -3.30 -0.55 0.27
N HIS A 84 -2.74 -1.65 -0.22
CA HIS A 84 -3.46 -2.58 -1.09
C HIS A 84 -4.64 -3.22 -0.36
N LEU A 85 -4.42 -3.70 0.87
CA LEU A 85 -5.46 -4.29 1.70
C LEU A 85 -6.58 -3.28 2.01
N THR A 86 -6.22 -2.06 2.40
CA THR A 86 -7.15 -0.95 2.65
C THR A 86 -8.03 -0.67 1.45
N THR A 87 -7.44 -0.62 0.26
CA THR A 87 -8.19 -0.40 -0.99
C THR A 87 -9.23 -1.51 -1.22
N ARG A 88 -8.84 -2.78 -1.03
CA ARG A 88 -9.71 -3.94 -1.29
C ARG A 88 -10.85 -4.04 -0.28
N VAL A 89 -10.58 -3.85 1.01
CA VAL A 89 -11.62 -3.85 2.04
C VAL A 89 -12.55 -2.65 1.87
N ARG A 90 -12.04 -1.46 1.55
CA ARG A 90 -12.88 -0.29 1.27
C ARG A 90 -13.87 -0.56 0.14
N GLN A 91 -13.44 -1.20 -0.95
CA GLN A 91 -14.33 -1.61 -2.04
C GLN A 91 -15.44 -2.56 -1.55
N PHE A 92 -15.09 -3.52 -0.69
CA PHE A 92 -16.05 -4.41 -0.07
C PHE A 92 -17.06 -3.64 0.81
N LEU A 93 -16.60 -2.74 1.68
CA LEU A 93 -17.49 -1.91 2.51
C LEU A 93 -18.47 -1.10 1.65
N VAL A 94 -17.98 -0.44 0.60
CA VAL A 94 -18.81 0.33 -0.35
C VAL A 94 -19.87 -0.55 -1.02
N SER A 95 -19.55 -1.82 -1.32
CA SER A 95 -20.50 -2.75 -1.95
C SER A 95 -21.64 -3.19 -1.01
N VAL A 96 -21.46 -3.06 0.31
CA VAL A 96 -22.44 -3.49 1.33
C VAL A 96 -23.15 -2.28 1.97
N ALA A 97 -22.53 -1.11 1.98
CA ALA A 97 -23.01 0.08 2.69
C ALA A 97 -24.24 0.72 2.02
N HIS A 98 -25.16 1.21 2.85
CA HIS A 98 -26.19 2.17 2.44
C HIS A 98 -25.76 3.59 2.87
N PRO A 99 -26.08 4.67 2.13
CA PRO A 99 -25.59 6.02 2.43
C PRO A 99 -25.87 6.55 3.84
N SER A 100 -26.96 6.09 4.47
CA SER A 100 -27.40 6.51 5.82
C SER A 100 -27.03 5.51 6.93
N SER A 101 -26.08 4.62 6.67
CA SER A 101 -25.79 3.47 7.53
C SER A 101 -24.45 3.65 8.26
N ALA A 102 -24.24 2.98 9.40
CA ALA A 102 -22.98 3.10 10.15
C ALA A 102 -21.74 2.74 9.31
N LEU A 103 -21.88 1.82 8.34
CA LEU A 103 -20.80 1.51 7.39
C LEU A 103 -20.39 2.71 6.52
N ALA A 104 -21.29 3.66 6.25
CA ALA A 104 -20.93 4.88 5.54
C ALA A 104 -20.01 5.76 6.38
N ASP A 105 -20.21 5.81 7.70
CA ASP A 105 -19.31 6.50 8.62
C ASP A 105 -18.00 5.73 8.80
N ASP A 106 -18.04 4.40 8.87
CA ASP A 106 -16.84 3.55 8.89
C ASP A 106 -15.92 3.80 7.69
N ILE A 107 -16.49 3.94 6.48
CA ILE A 107 -15.73 4.27 5.27
C ILE A 107 -15.05 5.63 5.42
N ARG A 108 -15.75 6.65 5.94
CA ARG A 108 -15.17 7.99 6.17
C ARG A 108 -14.05 7.95 7.20
N ILE A 109 -14.23 7.19 8.29
CA ILE A 109 -13.23 7.01 9.33
C ILE A 109 -12.01 6.27 8.77
N LEU A 110 -12.21 5.26 7.92
CA LEU A 110 -11.12 4.54 7.28
C LEU A 110 -10.33 5.43 6.31
N ASP A 111 -11.02 6.26 5.52
CA ASP A 111 -10.39 7.24 4.64
C ASP A 111 -9.52 8.21 5.46
N TYR A 112 -10.08 8.75 6.54
CA TYR A 112 -9.32 9.60 7.46
C TYR A 112 -8.13 8.88 8.09
N ALA A 113 -8.29 7.65 8.57
CA ALA A 113 -7.22 6.87 9.19
C ALA A 113 -6.10 6.56 8.18
N THR A 114 -6.47 6.31 6.92
CA THR A 114 -5.52 6.07 5.83
C THR A 114 -4.63 7.29 5.61
N ASP A 115 -5.24 8.46 5.45
CA ASP A 115 -4.52 9.72 5.25
C ASP A 115 -3.71 10.11 6.51
N ALA A 116 -4.31 9.99 7.70
CA ALA A 116 -3.67 10.31 8.97
C ALA A 116 -2.51 9.37 9.36
N SER A 117 -2.38 8.21 8.68
CA SER A 117 -1.28 7.26 8.89
C SER A 117 -0.04 7.56 8.05
N GLY A 118 -0.14 8.38 7.01
CA GLY A 118 0.97 8.72 6.11
C GLY A 118 1.35 7.62 5.11
N VAL A 119 0.61 6.49 5.09
CA VAL A 119 0.98 5.31 4.29
C VAL A 119 0.97 5.59 2.79
N ARG A 120 0.08 6.47 2.30
CA ARG A 120 -0.03 6.81 0.87
C ARG A 120 1.19 7.60 0.41
N GLU A 121 1.64 8.53 1.24
CA GLU A 121 2.80 9.37 1.02
C GLU A 121 4.08 8.52 1.01
N ASP A 122 4.19 7.60 1.96
CA ASP A 122 5.33 6.68 2.09
C ASP A 122 5.45 5.76 0.87
N VAL A 123 4.33 5.14 0.43
CA VAL A 123 4.31 4.31 -0.78
C VAL A 123 4.67 5.15 -2.02
N SER A 124 4.14 6.37 -2.14
CA SER A 124 4.47 7.26 -3.25
C SER A 124 5.95 7.68 -3.26
N ALA A 125 6.53 7.91 -2.09
CA ALA A 125 7.96 8.21 -1.94
C ALA A 125 8.84 7.01 -2.31
N LEU A 126 8.45 5.80 -1.91
CA LEU A 126 9.13 4.55 -2.27
C LEU A 126 9.15 4.33 -3.79
N SER A 127 8.01 4.52 -4.47
CA SER A 127 7.93 4.41 -5.94
C SER A 127 8.84 5.40 -6.66
N ARG A 128 8.91 6.66 -6.19
CA ARG A 128 9.83 7.68 -6.75
C ARG A 128 11.31 7.34 -6.55
N ARG A 129 11.65 6.69 -5.44
CA ARG A 129 13.03 6.26 -5.19
C ARG A 129 13.45 5.11 -6.10
N GLY A 130 12.53 4.18 -6.38
CA GLY A 130 12.78 3.08 -7.31
C GLY A 130 13.05 3.54 -8.75
N SER A 131 12.35 4.56 -9.23
CA SER A 131 12.55 5.10 -10.59
C SER A 131 13.87 5.87 -10.77
N LEU A 132 14.39 6.51 -9.72
CA LEU A 132 15.69 7.21 -9.77
C LEU A 132 16.89 6.26 -9.85
N VAL A 133 16.79 5.06 -9.27
CA VAL A 133 17.86 4.05 -9.33
C VAL A 133 17.90 3.37 -10.71
N GLY A 134 16.77 3.29 -11.41
CA GLY A 134 16.67 2.72 -12.76
C GLY A 134 17.28 3.55 -13.90
N SER A 135 17.68 4.81 -13.65
CA SER A 135 18.23 5.71 -14.69
C SER A 135 19.76 5.87 -14.66
N ARG A 136 20.51 5.09 -13.86
CA ARG A 136 21.98 5.15 -13.79
C ARG A 136 22.67 3.98 -14.52
N GLY A 137 22.38 3.83 -15.82
CA GLY A 137 23.06 2.85 -16.66
C GLY A 137 22.96 3.21 -18.14
N GLY A 138 23.80 4.13 -18.62
CA GLY A 138 23.85 4.48 -20.04
C GLY A 138 24.61 5.75 -20.37
N SER A 139 25.90 5.83 -20.04
CA SER A 139 26.81 6.73 -20.76
C SER A 139 28.25 6.23 -20.62
N GLY A 140 28.58 5.21 -21.41
CA GLY A 140 29.95 4.84 -21.73
C GLY A 140 30.27 5.38 -23.12
N GLY A 141 31.19 6.33 -23.18
CA GLY A 141 31.52 7.10 -24.38
C GLY A 141 32.12 6.29 -25.52
N GLY A 142 31.89 6.77 -26.73
CA GLY A 142 32.60 6.39 -27.94
C GLY A 142 32.82 7.63 -28.81
N ALA A 143 33.89 8.35 -28.52
CA ALA A 143 34.46 9.34 -29.43
C ALA A 143 35.53 8.65 -30.30
N GLY A 144 35.51 8.91 -31.60
CA GLY A 144 36.49 8.43 -32.59
C GLY A 144 35.87 8.50 -33.98
N SER A 145 36.00 9.62 -34.69
CA SER A 145 37.12 10.05 -35.55
C SER A 145 36.75 9.87 -37.02
N SER A 146 36.69 10.99 -37.72
CA SER A 146 36.53 11.15 -39.17
C SER A 146 37.76 10.59 -39.91
N PHE A 147 37.52 9.85 -40.99
CA PHE A 147 38.47 9.67 -42.10
C PHE A 147 37.68 9.66 -43.41
N GLY A 148 38.10 10.51 -44.36
CA GLY A 148 37.46 10.70 -45.66
C GLY A 148 38.17 10.01 -46.83
N SER A 149 37.47 10.05 -47.97
CA SER A 149 37.93 9.88 -49.38
C SER A 149 38.29 8.43 -49.78
N ASN A 150 38.04 7.90 -50.98
CA ASN A 150 37.72 8.46 -52.30
C ASN A 150 37.13 7.36 -53.23
N GLY A 151 36.26 7.75 -54.17
CA GLY A 151 35.90 7.18 -55.48
C GLY A 151 35.83 5.67 -55.77
N SER A 152 34.74 5.23 -56.41
CA SER A 152 34.74 4.75 -57.80
C SER A 152 33.34 4.82 -58.39
N ASP A 153 33.24 5.58 -59.48
CA ASP A 153 32.19 5.57 -60.48
C ASP A 153 32.13 4.19 -61.17
N MET A 154 30.94 3.69 -61.49
CA MET A 154 30.66 2.76 -62.61
C MET A 154 29.17 2.43 -62.67
N GLY A 155 28.54 2.86 -63.77
CA GLY A 155 27.66 1.98 -64.56
C GLY A 155 26.20 1.91 -64.11
N GLY A 156 25.36 2.68 -64.78
CA GLY A 156 23.91 2.60 -64.63
C GLY A 156 23.30 1.31 -65.17
N HIS A 157 22.04 1.09 -64.82
CA HIS A 157 21.05 0.59 -65.77
C HIS A 157 19.65 1.04 -65.36
N VAL A 158 18.94 1.50 -66.38
CA VAL A 158 17.59 2.06 -66.42
C VAL A 158 16.55 0.96 -66.59
N ARG A 159 15.40 1.13 -65.91
CA ARG A 159 14.00 0.67 -66.20
C ARG A 159 13.74 -0.84 -66.38
N VAL A 160 12.60 -1.39 -65.99
CA VAL A 160 11.20 -0.95 -66.19
C VAL A 160 10.36 -1.22 -64.95
#